data_AF-A0A833VKI4-F1
#
_entry.id   AF-A0A833VKI4-F1
#
_cell.length_a   1.000
_cell.length_b   1.000
_cell.length_c   1.000
_cell.angle_alpha   90.00
_cell.angle_beta   90.00
_cell.angle_gamma   90.00
#
_symmetry.space_group_name_H-M   'P 1'
#
loop_
_entity.id
_entity.type
_entity.pdbx_description
1 polymer ?
#
loop_
_entity_poly.entity_id
_entity_poly.type
_entity_poly.pdbx_seq_one_letter_code
_entity_poly.pdbx_strand_id
1 'polypeptide(L)'
;MSNSAQNPVKTLATTGCVRRMEQVTRTHMFQIMGYSLDKHIAKGKFLESTIFEVGGSNWSIQYYPNGRLAAEDDDDIYRYFFALKTNYIVQ
;
A
#
# COMPACT_ATOMS: atom_id res chain seq x y z
N MET A 1 -53.97 46.18 -20.90
CA MET A 1 -53.48 45.74 -19.59
C MET A 1 -53.07 44.27 -19.72
N SER A 2 -51.83 44.01 -20.12
CA SER A 2 -51.29 42.63 -20.23
C SER A 2 -50.57 42.29 -18.92
N ASN A 3 -51.10 41.30 -18.21
CA ASN A 3 -50.54 40.82 -16.94
C ASN A 3 -49.49 39.74 -17.27
N SER A 4 -48.22 40.04 -17.03
CA SER A 4 -47.13 39.07 -17.20
C SER A 4 -47.05 38.21 -15.94
N ALA A 5 -47.44 36.95 -16.04
CA ALA A 5 -47.25 35.98 -14.96
C ALA A 5 -45.77 35.60 -14.87
N GLN A 6 -45.07 36.05 -13.82
CA GLN A 6 -43.76 35.52 -13.48
C GLN A 6 -43.88 34.02 -13.16
N ASN A 7 -43.20 33.20 -13.96
CA ASN A 7 -43.10 31.76 -13.77
C ASN A 7 -42.15 31.47 -12.58
N PRO A 8 -42.53 30.66 -11.58
CA PRO A 8 -41.67 30.40 -10.43
C PRO A 8 -40.44 29.58 -10.86
N VAL A 9 -39.25 30.15 -10.63
CA VAL A 9 -37.97 29.45 -10.84
C VAL A 9 -37.92 28.25 -9.89
N LYS A 10 -38.02 27.03 -10.43
CA LYS A 10 -37.77 25.80 -9.68
C LYS A 10 -36.29 25.67 -9.37
N THR A 11 -35.89 26.00 -8.15
CA THR A 11 -34.55 25.73 -7.64
C THR A 11 -34.41 24.23 -7.37
N LEU A 12 -33.51 23.54 -8.09
CA LEU A 12 -33.14 22.16 -7.77
C LEU A 12 -32.26 22.14 -6.51
N ALA A 13 -32.65 21.34 -5.52
CA ALA A 13 -31.79 21.06 -4.37
C ALA A 13 -30.74 20.00 -4.79
N THR A 14 -29.48 20.43 -4.81
CA THR A 14 -28.33 19.52 -5.00
C THR A 14 -27.91 18.96 -3.65
N THR A 15 -27.80 17.64 -3.55
CA THR A 15 -27.16 16.98 -2.39
C THR A 15 -25.75 16.54 -2.77
N GLY A 16 -24.82 16.64 -1.82
CA GLY A 16 -23.44 16.20 -1.98
C GLY A 16 -23.00 15.37 -0.79
N CYS A 17 -22.11 14.41 -1.04
CA CYS A 17 -21.49 13.58 -0.01
C CYS A 17 -19.97 13.67 -0.14
N VAL A 18 -19.28 13.91 0.99
CA VAL A 18 -17.82 13.91 1.05
C VAL A 18 -17.38 12.81 2.01
N ARG A 19 -16.70 11.79 1.47
CA ARG A 19 -15.98 10.79 2.28
C ARG A 19 -14.55 11.27 2.46
N ARG A 20 -14.15 11.51 3.71
CA ARG A 20 -12.74 11.64 4.09
C ARG A 20 -12.26 10.30 4.59
N MET A 21 -11.21 9.78 3.96
CA MET A 21 -10.45 8.67 4.51
C MET A 21 -9.43 9.25 5.50
N GLU A 22 -9.21 8.57 6.61
CA GLU A 22 -8.14 8.94 7.53
C GLU A 22 -6.80 8.49 6.94
N GLN A 23 -5.82 9.39 6.94
CA GLN A 23 -4.46 9.04 6.55
C GLN A 23 -3.80 8.35 7.73
N VAL A 24 -3.51 7.05 7.59
CA VAL A 24 -2.78 6.29 8.60
C VAL A 24 -1.31 6.21 8.19
N THR A 25 -0.43 6.75 9.04
CA THR A 25 1.03 6.66 8.86
C THR A 25 1.65 5.91 10.04
N ARG A 26 2.55 4.98 9.75
CA ARG A 26 3.30 4.21 10.76
C ARG A 26 4.74 4.03 10.32
N THR A 27 5.62 3.91 11.31
CA THR A 27 7.04 3.63 11.12
C THR A 27 7.35 2.24 11.65
N HIS A 28 7.97 1.39 10.83
CA HIS A 28 8.45 0.08 11.22
C HIS A 28 9.96 0.02 10.99
N MET A 29 10.72 -0.31 12.03
CA MET A 29 12.17 -0.44 11.96
C MET A 29 12.53 -1.91 11.72
N PHE A 30 13.12 -2.20 10.56
CA PHE A 30 13.64 -3.52 10.22
C PHE A 30 15.18 -3.46 10.19
N GLN A 31 15.82 -3.99 11.24
CA GLN A 31 17.27 -3.95 11.41
C GLN A 31 17.90 -5.29 11.04
N ILE A 32 18.86 -5.27 10.11
CA ILE A 32 19.67 -6.43 9.73
C ILE A 32 21.04 -6.28 10.36
N MET A 33 21.33 -7.11 11.36
CA MET A 33 22.63 -7.13 12.04
C MET A 33 23.57 -8.09 11.32
N GLY A 34 24.85 -7.73 11.20
CA GLY A 34 25.84 -8.64 10.61
C GLY A 34 25.74 -8.79 9.09
N TYR A 35 25.22 -7.78 8.39
CA TYR A 35 25.00 -7.77 6.94
C TYR A 35 26.19 -8.27 6.07
N SER A 36 27.43 -8.07 6.52
CA SER A 36 28.63 -8.55 5.80
C SER A 36 28.77 -10.08 5.78
N LEU A 37 28.11 -10.81 6.69
CA LEU A 37 28.06 -12.28 6.75
C LEU A 37 26.96 -12.88 5.86
N ASP A 38 26.01 -12.06 5.40
CA ASP A 38 24.87 -12.45 4.55
C ASP A 38 25.25 -12.77 3.09
N LYS A 39 26.55 -12.91 2.79
CA LYS A 39 27.07 -13.37 1.48
C LYS A 39 26.61 -14.78 1.09
N HIS A 40 25.91 -15.50 1.97
CA HIS A 40 25.40 -16.86 1.74
C HIS A 40 23.94 -16.90 1.29
N ILE A 41 23.23 -15.77 1.23
CA ILE A 41 21.83 -15.74 0.80
C ILE A 41 21.77 -15.80 -0.73
N ALA A 42 21.27 -16.90 -1.30
CA ALA A 42 21.20 -17.04 -2.76
C ALA A 42 20.32 -15.95 -3.42
N LYS A 43 20.60 -15.63 -4.69
CA LYS A 43 19.73 -14.75 -5.50
C LYS A 43 18.28 -15.27 -5.47
N GLY A 44 17.32 -14.37 -5.30
CA GLY A 44 15.90 -14.70 -5.13
C GLY A 44 15.48 -15.12 -3.71
N LYS A 45 16.41 -15.25 -2.77
CA LYS A 45 16.10 -15.44 -1.34
C LYS A 45 16.07 -14.10 -0.62
N PHE A 46 15.27 -14.02 0.43
CA PHE A 46 15.05 -12.80 1.19
C PHE A 46 15.07 -13.02 2.70
N LEU A 47 15.36 -11.94 3.42
CA LEU A 47 15.05 -11.76 4.83
C LEU A 47 13.70 -11.05 4.95
N GLU A 48 12.87 -11.46 5.90
CA GLU A 48 11.53 -10.89 6.10
C GLU A 48 11.43 -10.22 7.46
N SER A 49 10.83 -9.03 7.51
CA SER A 49 10.48 -8.37 8.76
C SER A 49 9.36 -9.11 9.48
N THR A 50 9.14 -8.78 10.75
CA THR A 50 7.86 -9.11 11.40
C THR A 50 6.70 -8.45 10.67
N ILE A 51 5.50 -9.03 10.81
CA ILE A 51 4.27 -8.42 10.30
C ILE A 51 3.94 -7.16 11.12
N PHE A 52 3.56 -6.08 10.45
CA PHE A 52 3.07 -4.86 11.08
C PHE A 52 1.79 -4.37 10.39
N GLU A 53 0.88 -3.79 11.17
CA GLU A 53 -0.42 -3.33 10.67
C GLU A 53 -0.35 -1.85 10.26
N VAL A 54 -0.85 -1.50 9.08
CA VAL A 54 -1.03 -0.12 8.60
C VAL A 54 -2.35 -0.02 7.83
N GLY A 55 -3.23 0.90 8.23
CA GLY A 55 -4.51 1.13 7.54
C GLY A 55 -5.43 -0.09 7.51
N GLY A 56 -5.42 -0.91 8.56
CA GLY A 56 -6.20 -2.16 8.64
C GLY A 56 -5.67 -3.30 7.78
N SER A 57 -4.47 -3.16 7.22
CA SER A 57 -3.79 -4.18 6.42
C SER A 57 -2.51 -4.65 7.10
N ASN A 58 -2.18 -5.93 6.95
CA ASN A 58 -0.95 -6.52 7.47
C ASN A 58 0.14 -6.49 6.39
N TRP A 59 1.30 -5.94 6.75
CA TRP A 59 2.43 -5.73 5.85
C TRP A 59 3.68 -6.43 6.38
N SER A 60 4.57 -6.84 5.48
CA SER A 60 5.96 -7.19 5.79
C SER A 60 6.92 -6.58 4.76
N ILE A 61 8.17 -6.37 5.18
CA ILE A 61 9.27 -5.95 4.32
C ILE A 61 10.07 -7.19 3.94
N GLN A 62 10.30 -7.38 2.65
CA GLN A 62 11.18 -8.43 2.14
C GLN A 62 12.46 -7.80 1.57
N TYR A 63 13.59 -8.20 2.12
CA TYR A 63 14.90 -7.73 1.73
C TYR A 63 15.68 -8.80 0.98
N TYR A 64 16.06 -8.51 -0.26
CA TYR A 64 16.78 -9.42 -1.15
C TYR A 64 18.23 -8.94 -1.30
N PRO A 65 19.17 -9.42 -0.46
CA PRO A 65 20.55 -8.92 -0.45
C PRO A 65 21.26 -9.09 -1.80
N ASN A 66 20.94 -10.19 -2.51
CA ASN A 66 21.51 -10.53 -3.81
C ASN A 66 20.51 -10.36 -4.97
N GLY A 67 19.46 -9.55 -4.75
CA GLY A 67 18.41 -9.28 -5.72
C GLY A 67 17.35 -10.37 -5.81
N ARG A 68 16.20 -10.00 -6.36
CA ARG A 68 15.12 -10.93 -6.67
C ARG A 68 15.46 -11.75 -7.94
N LEU A 69 14.85 -12.92 -8.07
CA LEU A 69 14.73 -13.55 -9.39
C LEU A 69 13.62 -12.82 -10.12
N ALA A 70 13.99 -12.01 -11.09
CA ALA A 70 13.01 -11.40 -11.97
C ALA A 70 12.44 -12.49 -12.91
N ALA A 71 11.24 -12.26 -13.43
CA ALA A 71 10.76 -13.09 -14.54
C ALA A 71 11.75 -12.93 -15.71
N GLU A 72 11.91 -13.97 -16.51
CA GLU A 72 12.92 -14.01 -17.58
C GLU A 72 12.89 -12.72 -18.42
N ASP A 73 14.07 -12.12 -18.63
CA ASP A 73 14.34 -10.81 -19.28
C ASP A 73 14.23 -9.52 -18.46
N ASP A 74 14.19 -9.59 -17.12
CA ASP A 74 14.16 -8.40 -16.28
C ASP A 74 15.48 -8.24 -15.46
N ASP A 75 16.34 -7.33 -15.93
CA ASP A 75 17.62 -6.96 -15.31
C ASP A 75 17.46 -6.15 -14.00
N ASP A 76 16.22 -5.91 -13.56
CA ASP A 76 15.94 -5.13 -12.36
C ASP A 76 16.28 -5.89 -11.07
N ILE A 77 17.46 -5.59 -10.54
CA ILE A 77 17.94 -6.05 -9.23
C ILE A 77 17.28 -5.20 -8.14
N TYR A 78 15.98 -5.37 -7.91
CA TYR A 78 15.33 -4.79 -6.72
C TYR A 78 15.90 -5.44 -5.46
N ARG A 79 16.56 -4.64 -4.61
CA ARG A 79 17.10 -5.09 -3.31
C ARG A 79 16.06 -5.06 -2.19
N TYR A 80 14.99 -4.30 -2.35
CA TYR A 80 13.89 -4.17 -1.38
C TYR A 80 12.55 -4.37 -2.08
N PHE A 81 11.64 -5.10 -1.43
CA PHE A 81 10.26 -5.28 -1.90
C PHE A 81 9.29 -5.19 -0.73
N PHE A 82 8.16 -4.52 -0.93
CA PHE A 82 7.06 -4.43 0.04
C PHE A 82 6.02 -5.49 -0.27
N ALA A 83 5.73 -6.37 0.68
CA ALA A 83 4.74 -7.43 0.51
C ALA A 83 3.53 -7.18 1.42
N LEU A 84 2.34 -7.23 0.81
CA LEU A 84 1.09 -7.32 1.57
C LEU A 84 0.92 -8.78 2.04
N LYS A 85 0.61 -8.98 3.31
CA LYS A 85 0.30 -10.30 3.86
C LYS A 85 -1.19 -10.36 4.16
N THR A 86 -1.91 -11.23 3.45
CA THR A 86 -3.29 -11.57 3.81
C THR A 86 -3.24 -12.67 4.85
N ASN A 87 -3.61 -12.36 6.09
CA ASN A 87 -3.91 -13.41 7.05
C ASN A 87 -5.33 -13.91 6.76
N TYR A 88 -5.47 -15.13 6.25
CA TYR A 88 -6.76 -15.83 6.33
C TYR A 88 -7.02 -16.12 7.80
N ILE A 89 -7.91 -15.34 8.42
CA ILE A 89 -8.47 -15.71 9.72
C ILE A 89 -9.58 -16.72 9.40
N VAL A 90 -9.36 -18.00 9.69
CA VAL A 90 -10.46 -18.97 9.77
C VAL A 90 -11.23 -18.60 11.04
N GLN A 91 -12.50 -18.20 10.87
CA GLN A 91 -13.44 -17.97 11.99
C GLN A 91 -13.82 -19.28 12.67
#